data_AF-A0A6N2LH98-F1
#
_entry.id   AF-A0A6N2LH98-F1
#
_cell.length_a   1.000
_cell.length_b   1.000
_cell.length_c   1.000
_cell.angle_alpha   90.00
_cell.angle_beta   90.00
_cell.angle_gamma   90.00
#
_symmetry.space_group_name_H-M   'P 1'
#
loop_
_entity.id
_entity.type
_entity.pdbx_description
1 polymer ?
#
loop_
_entity_poly.entity_id
_entity_poly.type
_entity_poly.pdbx_seq_one_letter_code
_entity_poly.pdbx_strand_id
1 'polypeptide(L)'
;MGQSMEMGTIHAADYLRRFCSNLGMTNQAVKAAHEAVQKSEELDIRRSPISIAAAVIYIITQLSDDKKPLKDISVVTQVAEGTIKNAYKDLSPHLSQIIPSWFAKKRISRICTRKEVDIWYIPFSLSEMIILPLQHP
;
A
#
# COMPACT_ATOMS: atom_id res chain seq x y z
N MET A 1 -12.67 -7.34 -20.78
CA MET A 1 -12.99 -7.54 -19.35
C MET A 1 -12.70 -6.26 -18.59
N GLY A 2 -13.66 -5.35 -18.51
CA GLY A 2 -13.57 -4.13 -17.70
C GLY A 2 -14.09 -4.43 -16.31
N GLN A 3 -13.36 -4.05 -15.26
CA GLN A 3 -13.84 -4.20 -13.89
C GLN A 3 -15.05 -3.28 -13.70
N SER A 4 -16.23 -3.90 -13.51
CA SER A 4 -17.46 -3.24 -13.08
C SER A 4 -17.18 -2.41 -11.83
N MET A 5 -17.51 -1.12 -11.91
CA MET A 5 -17.55 -0.24 -10.75
C MET A 5 -18.88 -0.48 -10.02
N GLU A 6 -18.84 -1.17 -8.88
CA GLU A 6 -19.90 -1.08 -7.89
C GLU A 6 -19.79 0.27 -7.19
N MET A 7 -20.85 1.06 -7.31
CA MET A 7 -20.97 2.43 -6.83
C MET A 7 -21.64 2.38 -5.46
N GLY A 8 -20.91 2.74 -4.39
CA GLY A 8 -21.52 2.88 -3.06
C GLY A 8 -20.54 3.10 -1.90
N THR A 9 -19.32 2.59 -2.00
CA THR A 9 -18.32 2.66 -0.91
C THR A 9 -16.96 3.02 -1.50
N ILE A 10 -16.29 4.05 -0.96
CA ILE A 10 -14.94 4.41 -1.42
C ILE A 10 -13.97 3.34 -0.92
N HIS A 11 -13.61 2.41 -1.79
CA HIS A 11 -12.70 1.31 -1.49
C HIS A 11 -11.23 1.72 -1.61
N ALA A 12 -10.36 0.99 -0.91
CA ALA A 12 -8.91 1.15 -1.03
C ALA A 12 -8.42 1.06 -2.49
N ALA A 13 -9.13 0.28 -3.31
CA ALA A 13 -8.88 0.10 -4.73
C ALA A 13 -9.14 1.34 -5.61
N ASP A 14 -10.06 2.22 -5.21
CA ASP A 14 -10.36 3.46 -5.95
C ASP A 14 -9.20 4.46 -5.85
N TYR A 15 -8.69 4.64 -4.63
CA TYR A 15 -7.50 5.46 -4.36
C TYR A 15 -6.29 4.99 -5.17
N LEU A 16 -6.15 3.67 -5.30
CA LEU A 16 -5.06 3.02 -5.99
C LEU A 16 -4.94 3.46 -7.46
N ARG A 17 -6.04 3.56 -8.20
CA ARG A 17 -6.00 4.04 -9.60
C ARG A 17 -5.42 5.45 -9.71
N ARG A 18 -5.84 6.35 -8.81
CA ARG A 18 -5.39 7.76 -8.82
C ARG A 18 -3.90 7.83 -8.49
N PHE A 19 -3.48 7.11 -7.46
CA PHE A 19 -2.09 7.08 -7.02
C PHE A 19 -1.16 6.44 -8.05
N CYS A 20 -1.54 5.30 -8.63
CA CYS A 20 -0.79 4.63 -9.68
C CYS A 20 -0.59 5.52 -10.92
N SER A 21 -1.62 6.26 -11.31
CA SER A 21 -1.53 7.21 -12.42
C SER A 21 -0.54 8.34 -12.11
N ASN A 22 -0.60 8.89 -10.89
CA ASN A 22 0.30 9.96 -10.46
C ASN A 22 1.76 9.49 -10.31
N LEU A 23 1.97 8.24 -9.90
CA LEU A 23 3.30 7.63 -9.79
C LEU A 23 3.86 7.15 -11.14
N GLY A 24 3.06 7.19 -12.22
CA GLY A 24 3.45 6.69 -13.54
C GLY A 24 3.69 5.17 -13.55
N MET A 25 2.87 4.41 -12.83
CA MET A 25 2.98 2.95 -12.80
C MET A 25 2.48 2.32 -14.10
N THR A 26 3.07 1.20 -14.51
CA THR A 26 2.62 0.45 -15.68
C THR A 26 1.27 -0.20 -15.42
N ASN A 27 0.45 -0.37 -16.47
CA ASN A 27 -0.88 -1.00 -16.38
C ASN A 27 -0.86 -2.38 -15.69
N GLN A 28 0.22 -3.15 -15.89
CA GLN A 28 0.41 -4.44 -15.21
C GLN A 28 0.57 -4.24 -13.69
N ALA A 29 1.38 -3.27 -13.26
CA ALA A 29 1.55 -2.97 -11.84
C ALA A 29 0.26 -2.43 -11.22
N VAL A 30 -0.48 -1.56 -11.92
CA VAL A 30 -1.79 -1.07 -11.44
C VAL A 30 -2.76 -2.22 -11.21
N LYS A 31 -2.87 -3.13 -12.17
CA LYS A 31 -3.75 -4.30 -12.08
C LYS A 31 -3.35 -5.21 -10.91
N ALA A 32 -2.05 -5.50 -10.77
CA ALA A 32 -1.56 -6.31 -9.68
C ALA A 32 -1.81 -5.68 -8.30
N ALA A 33 -1.67 -4.35 -8.19
CA ALA A 33 -1.96 -3.62 -6.97
C ALA A 33 -3.45 -3.63 -6.63
N HIS A 34 -4.32 -3.48 -7.63
CA HIS A 34 -5.77 -3.58 -7.44
C HIS A 34 -6.20 -4.97 -6.97
N GLU A 35 -5.68 -6.04 -7.57
CA GLU A 35 -5.98 -7.40 -7.11
C GLU A 35 -5.45 -7.65 -5.69
N ALA A 36 -4.26 -7.13 -5.37
CA ALA A 36 -3.67 -7.26 -4.05
C ALA A 36 -4.45 -6.51 -2.97
N VAL A 37 -4.97 -5.32 -3.28
CA VAL A 37 -5.75 -4.55 -2.31
C VAL A 37 -7.10 -5.19 -2.06
N GLN A 38 -7.77 -5.71 -3.09
CA GLN A 38 -9.06 -6.39 -2.92
C GLN A 38 -8.92 -7.60 -2.00
N LYS A 39 -7.86 -8.40 -2.20
CA LYS A 39 -7.55 -9.51 -1.29
C LYS A 39 -7.17 -9.05 0.11
N SER A 40 -6.59 -7.86 0.26
CA SER A 40 -6.31 -7.30 1.58
C SER A 40 -7.56 -6.74 2.26
N GLU A 41 -8.62 -6.39 1.53
CA GLU A 41 -9.92 -6.03 2.11
C GLU A 41 -10.65 -7.28 2.66
N GLU A 42 -10.35 -8.48 2.14
CA GLU A 42 -10.76 -9.75 2.76
C GLU A 42 -9.97 -10.08 4.03
N LEU A 43 -8.85 -9.38 4.29
CA LEU A 43 -8.11 -9.49 5.54
C LEU A 43 -8.68 -8.48 6.53
N ASP A 44 -8.98 -8.92 7.75
CA ASP A 44 -9.54 -8.09 8.83
C ASP A 44 -8.45 -7.18 9.46
N ILE A 45 -7.80 -6.37 8.63
CA ILE A 45 -6.74 -5.45 9.05
C ILE A 45 -7.39 -4.17 9.57
N ARG A 46 -7.19 -3.87 10.86
CA ARG A 46 -7.73 -2.68 11.54
C ARG A 46 -7.01 -1.39 11.14
N ARG A 47 -6.94 -1.09 9.84
CA ARG A 47 -6.26 0.07 9.26
C ARG A 47 -7.15 0.77 8.23
N SER A 48 -6.93 2.06 8.06
CA SER A 48 -7.66 2.86 7.07
C SER A 48 -7.39 2.36 5.65
N PRO A 49 -8.40 2.33 4.76
CA PRO A 49 -8.26 1.85 3.38
C PRO A 49 -7.19 2.59 2.59
N ILE A 50 -7.00 3.89 2.85
CA ILE A 50 -5.92 4.70 2.29
C ILE A 50 -4.52 4.17 2.67
N SER A 51 -4.32 3.80 3.95
CA SER A 51 -3.04 3.29 4.43
C SER A 51 -2.71 1.92 3.81
N ILE A 52 -3.73 1.08 3.65
CA ILE A 52 -3.61 -0.21 2.98
C ILE A 52 -3.27 -0.01 1.50
N ALA A 53 -3.97 0.88 0.80
CA ALA A 53 -3.67 1.21 -0.60
C ALA A 53 -2.23 1.71 -0.76
N ALA A 54 -1.77 2.62 0.10
CA ALA A 54 -0.40 3.15 0.07
C ALA A 54 0.65 2.06 0.28
N ALA A 55 0.43 1.16 1.24
CA ALA A 55 1.33 0.04 1.50
C ALA A 55 1.36 -0.96 0.33
N VAL A 56 0.21 -1.31 -0.25
CA VAL A 56 0.12 -2.19 -1.42
C VAL A 56 0.86 -1.58 -2.62
N ILE A 57 0.71 -0.29 -2.89
CA ILE A 57 1.48 0.41 -3.93
C ILE A 57 2.98 0.29 -3.69
N TYR A 58 3.42 0.53 -2.45
CA TYR A 58 4.83 0.39 -2.09
C TYR A 58 5.35 -1.03 -2.35
N ILE A 59 4.59 -2.06 -1.99
CA ILE A 59 4.96 -3.46 -2.24
C ILE A 59 5.08 -3.74 -3.74
N ILE A 60 4.09 -3.31 -4.51
CA ILE A 60 4.00 -3.57 -5.95
C ILE A 60 5.12 -2.84 -6.70
N THR A 61 5.40 -1.59 -6.36
CA THR A 61 6.51 -0.83 -6.95
C THR A 61 7.87 -1.45 -6.64
N GLN A 62 8.04 -2.06 -5.45
CA GLN A 62 9.26 -2.80 -5.10
C GLN A 62 9.41 -4.13 -5.88
N LEU A 63 8.28 -4.71 -6.28
CA LEU A 63 8.22 -5.91 -7.13
C LEU A 63 8.41 -5.58 -8.61
N SER A 64 7.99 -4.40 -9.04
CA SER A 64 8.28 -3.83 -10.35
C SER A 64 9.77 -3.50 -10.53
N ASP A 65 10.13 -3.19 -11.77
CA ASP A 65 11.46 -2.67 -12.10
C ASP A 65 11.60 -1.19 -11.69
N ASP A 66 10.54 -0.41 -11.92
CA ASP A 66 10.37 0.96 -11.45
C ASP A 66 10.04 1.04 -9.96
N LYS A 67 11.08 0.97 -9.13
CA LYS A 67 10.96 1.22 -7.70
C LYS A 67 10.62 2.69 -7.45
N LYS A 68 9.54 2.94 -6.72
CA LYS A 68 9.17 4.28 -6.29
C LYS A 68 9.64 4.51 -4.85
N PRO A 69 10.29 5.64 -4.56
CA PRO A 69 10.71 5.92 -3.19
C PRO A 69 9.47 6.15 -2.32
N LEU A 70 9.59 5.81 -1.04
CA LEU A 70 8.51 5.94 -0.06
C LEU A 70 8.01 7.40 0.04
N LYS A 71 8.91 8.37 -0.15
CA LYS A 71 8.59 9.80 -0.17
C LYS A 71 7.57 10.17 -1.25
N ASP A 72 7.75 9.69 -2.48
CA ASP A 72 6.79 9.95 -3.56
C ASP A 72 5.42 9.35 -3.23
N ILE A 73 5.41 8.12 -2.71
CA ILE A 73 4.17 7.45 -2.31
C ILE A 73 3.49 8.22 -1.17
N SER A 74 4.24 8.67 -0.17
CA SER A 74 3.74 9.51 0.92
C SER A 74 3.11 10.82 0.41
N VAL A 75 3.78 11.51 -0.51
CA VAL A 75 3.27 12.75 -1.13
C VAL A 75 1.99 12.50 -1.93
N VAL A 76 1.95 11.42 -2.72
CA VAL A 76 0.81 11.08 -3.58
C VAL A 76 -0.39 10.60 -2.76
N THR A 77 -0.14 9.78 -1.75
CA THR A 77 -1.19 9.18 -0.90
C THR A 77 -1.63 10.07 0.24
N GLN A 78 -0.86 11.13 0.53
CA GLN A 78 -1.00 11.99 1.72
C GLN A 78 -0.93 11.21 3.04
N VAL A 79 -0.26 10.06 3.04
CA VAL A 79 -0.06 9.22 4.22
C VAL A 79 1.39 9.34 4.69
N ALA A 80 1.58 9.56 5.99
CA ALA A 80 2.91 9.62 6.57
C ALA A 80 3.72 8.34 6.28
N GLU A 81 5.00 8.50 5.97
CA GLU A 81 5.94 7.41 5.68
C GLU A 81 5.94 6.33 6.77
N GLY A 82 5.83 6.73 8.05
CA GLY A 82 5.73 5.81 9.18
C GLY A 82 4.47 4.93 9.14
N THR A 83 3.33 5.50 8.74
CA THR A 83 2.06 4.78 8.63
C THR A 83 2.09 3.77 7.48
N ILE A 84 2.67 4.13 6.33
CA ILE A 84 2.86 3.21 5.20
C ILE A 84 3.73 2.03 5.62
N LYS A 85 4.85 2.29 6.33
CA LYS A 85 5.72 1.24 6.87
C LYS A 85 5.00 0.34 7.87
N ASN A 86 4.14 0.91 8.72
CA ASN A 86 3.40 0.14 9.71
C ASN A 86 2.36 -0.78 9.03
N ALA A 87 1.62 -0.26 8.05
CA ALA A 87 0.70 -1.06 7.24
C ALA A 87 1.43 -2.14 6.43
N TYR A 88 2.62 -1.83 5.91
CA TYR A 88 3.48 -2.82 5.26
C TYR A 88 3.87 -3.96 6.20
N LYS A 89 4.22 -3.68 7.46
CA LYS A 89 4.55 -4.72 8.45
C LYS A 89 3.36 -5.65 8.72
N ASP A 90 2.17 -5.09 8.80
CA ASP A 90 0.90 -5.83 8.94
C ASP A 90 0.63 -6.73 7.71
N LEU A 91 0.87 -6.21 6.51
CA LEU A 91 0.67 -6.94 5.25
C LEU A 91 1.80 -7.93 4.94
N SER A 92 3.00 -7.72 5.49
CA SER A 92 4.21 -8.52 5.23
C SER A 92 4.00 -10.05 5.32
N PRO A 93 3.35 -10.61 6.36
CA PRO A 93 3.07 -12.04 6.42
C PRO A 93 2.07 -12.51 5.36
N HIS A 94 1.17 -11.63 4.91
CA HIS A 94 0.10 -11.95 3.96
C HIS A 94 0.44 -11.64 2.50
N LEU A 95 1.62 -11.07 2.21
CA LEU A 95 2.04 -10.71 0.85
C LEU A 95 1.93 -11.88 -0.14
N SER A 96 2.28 -13.08 0.30
CA SER A 96 2.21 -14.29 -0.50
C SER A 96 0.77 -14.67 -0.90
N GLN A 97 -0.23 -14.24 -0.11
CA GLN A 97 -1.64 -14.53 -0.34
C GLN A 97 -2.31 -13.42 -1.17
N ILE A 98 -2.00 -12.15 -0.86
CA ILE A 98 -2.61 -11.00 -1.53
C ILE A 98 -1.99 -10.73 -2.90
N ILE A 99 -0.67 -10.90 -3.06
CA ILE A 99 0.00 -10.55 -4.32
C ILE A 99 -0.31 -11.63 -5.37
N PRO A 100 -0.79 -11.25 -6.57
CA PRO A 100 -1.06 -12.23 -7.61
C PRO A 100 0.21 -12.94 -8.09
N SER A 101 0.11 -14.27 -8.22
CA SER A 101 1.24 -15.13 -8.61
C SER A 101 1.77 -14.84 -10.02
N TRP A 102 0.93 -14.29 -10.91
CA TRP A 102 1.31 -13.88 -12.27
C TRP A 102 2.23 -12.67 -12.29
N PHE A 103 2.21 -11.82 -11.25
CA PHE A 103 3.00 -10.60 -11.19
C PHE A 103 4.37 -10.80 -10.53
N ALA A 104 4.45 -11.60 -9.45
CA ALA A 104 5.63 -11.58 -8.58
C ALA A 104 6.11 -12.95 -8.06
N LYS A 105 5.85 -14.05 -8.78
CA LYS A 105 6.22 -15.43 -8.39
C LYS A 105 7.68 -15.60 -7.94
N LYS A 106 8.64 -14.89 -8.57
CA LYS A 106 10.09 -15.02 -8.33
C LYS A 106 10.68 -13.94 -7.40
N ARG A 107 9.90 -12.90 -7.06
CA ARG A 107 10.37 -11.72 -6.29
C ARG A 107 9.77 -11.62 -4.88
N ILE A 108 8.60 -12.21 -4.61
CA ILE A 108 8.03 -12.26 -3.24
C ILE A 108 8.97 -12.98 -2.27
N SER A 109 9.56 -14.12 -2.67
CA SER A 109 10.55 -14.84 -1.86
C SER A 109 11.76 -13.96 -1.49
N ARG A 110 12.17 -13.05 -2.39
CA ARG A 110 13.24 -12.06 -2.11
C ARG A 110 12.81 -10.99 -1.11
N ILE A 111 11.54 -10.57 -1.07
CA ILE A 111 11.05 -9.59 -0.10
C ILE A 111 10.96 -10.20 1.29
N CYS A 112 10.45 -11.43 1.42
CA CYS A 112 10.36 -12.12 2.71
C CYS A 112 11.73 -12.53 3.28
N THR A 113 12.71 -12.86 2.41
CA THR A 113 14.07 -13.22 2.84
C THR A 113 14.97 -12.01 3.07
N ARG A 114 14.73 -10.89 2.39
CA ARG A 114 15.41 -9.63 2.65
C ARG A 114 14.79 -8.96 3.87
N LYS A 115 15.00 -9.56 5.04
CA LYS A 115 14.93 -8.89 6.35
C LYS A 115 16.07 -7.89 6.50
N GLU A 116 16.26 -7.02 5.51
CA GLU A 116 17.19 -5.90 5.55
C GLU A 116 16.38 -4.60 5.62
N VAL A 117 15.44 -4.59 6.56
CA VAL A 117 14.84 -3.37 7.13
C VAL A 117 15.45 -3.11 8.51
N ASP A 118 16.74 -3.45 8.69
CA ASP A 118 17.50 -3.32 9.95
C ASP A 118 18.29 -2.00 10.06
N ILE A 119 17.80 -0.90 9.49
CA ILE A 119 18.43 0.42 9.73
C ILE A 119 17.46 1.58 9.98
N TRP A 120 16.16 1.33 10.15
CA TRP A 120 15.18 2.42 10.31
C TRP A 120 14.38 2.34 11.62
N TYR A 121 14.88 1.60 12.60
CA TYR A 121 14.38 1.59 13.97
C TYR A 121 15.33 2.42 14.85
N ILE A 122 15.37 3.74 14.63
CA ILE A 122 15.72 4.66 15.71
C ILE A 122 14.38 4.98 16.39
N PRO A 123 14.19 4.62 17.67
CA PRO A 123 12.92 4.83 18.34
C PRO A 123 12.85 6.30 18.75
N PHE A 124 12.12 7.16 18.04
CA PHE A 124 11.66 8.43 18.61
C PHE A 124 10.59 9.09 17.73
N SER A 125 9.33 8.99 18.13
CA SER A 125 8.42 10.14 18.18
C SER A 125 7.10 9.67 18.81
N LEU A 126 7.07 9.77 20.14
CA LEU A 126 5.86 9.76 20.97
C LEU A 126 5.21 11.16 20.93
N SER A 127 5.19 11.80 19.77
CA SER A 127 4.69 13.16 19.57
C SER A 127 3.99 13.23 18.23
N GLU A 128 2.75 12.75 18.21
CA GLU A 128 1.61 13.33 17.48
C GLU A 128 0.34 12.61 17.98
N MET A 129 0.10 12.72 19.28
CA MET A 129 -1.25 13.02 19.74
C MET A 129 -1.55 14.48 19.35
N ILE A 130 -2.84 14.82 19.24
CA ILE A 130 -3.41 16.16 18.98
C ILE A 130 -3.33 16.51 17.47
N ILE A 131 -4.38 16.71 16.66
CA ILE A 131 -5.57 17.58 16.76
C ILE A 131 -6.61 17.06 15.72
N LEU A 132 -7.78 16.60 16.14
CA LEU A 132 -9.01 16.59 15.31
C LEU A 132 -10.15 17.19 16.15
N PRO A 133 -10.35 18.51 16.15
CA PRO A 133 -11.59 19.12 16.57
C PRO A 133 -12.48 19.32 15.35
N LEU A 134 -13.69 18.78 15.50
CA LEU A 134 -14.96 19.37 15.10
C LEU A 134 -14.97 20.27 13.87
N GLN A 135 -15.64 19.78 12.84
CA GLN A 135 -16.33 20.58 11.84
C GLN A 135 -17.80 20.14 11.94
N HIS A 136 -18.77 20.99 12.29
CA HIS A 136 -19.45 21.90 11.36
C HIS A 136 -20.56 22.72 12.08
N PRO A 137 -21.12 23.75 11.43
CA PRO A 137 -21.55 25.04 12.01
C PRO A 137 -22.91 25.05 12.72
#